data_AF-A0A087T5U1-F1
#
_entry.id   AF-A0A087T5U1-F1
#
_cell.length_a   1.000
_cell.length_b   1.000
_cell.length_c   1.000
_cell.angle_alpha   90.00
_cell.angle_beta   90.00
_cell.angle_gamma   90.00
#
_symmetry.space_group_name_H-M   'P 1'
#
loop_
_entity.id
_entity.type
_entity.pdbx_description
1 polymer ?
#
loop_
_entity_poly.entity_id
_entity_poly.type
_entity_poly.pdbx_seq_one_letter_code
_entity_poly.pdbx_strand_id
1 'polypeptide(L)'
;MDEILIHILIGCNQSISCAHLTLNFLINVCVYKEFSSQLIHKSDICLLCTVANLLIQRISPSPLEYPALMIMIEDFLSTVFCIHSTSDVKFESSPCSSEVLRSFVTALWKFCEVMKENDTNFKYILKKGFHLLHVMSNLFQNFKEKRTSCEDYYILFVSKILTLSKEDPEFKEFHDLIHDLWDFQEDMSEFDLEDLAEDISDTTATVGLVE
;
A
#
# COMPACT_ATOMS: atom_id res chain seq x y z
N MET A 1 -10.48 -30.16 8.47
CA MET A 1 -10.83 -29.56 7.15
C MET A 1 -10.10 -28.24 6.97
N ASP A 2 -10.05 -27.41 8.01
CA ASP A 2 -9.36 -26.11 8.00
C ASP A 2 -7.83 -26.19 7.85
N GLU A 3 -7.17 -27.17 8.48
CA GLU A 3 -5.71 -27.38 8.35
C GLU A 3 -5.26 -27.85 6.95
N ILE A 4 -6.13 -28.59 6.25
CA ILE A 4 -5.86 -29.10 4.89
C ILE A 4 -5.88 -27.96 3.87
N LEU A 5 -6.80 -26.99 4.04
CA LEU A 5 -6.85 -25.79 3.21
C LEU A 5 -5.56 -24.98 3.35
N ILE A 6 -5.13 -24.72 4.59
CA ILE A 6 -3.91 -23.94 4.90
C ILE A 6 -2.65 -24.62 4.33
N HIS A 7 -2.52 -25.95 4.43
CA HIS A 7 -1.38 -26.65 3.84
C HIS A 7 -1.37 -26.69 2.30
N ILE A 8 -2.54 -26.74 1.65
CA ILE A 8 -2.65 -26.57 0.19
C ILE A 8 -2.29 -25.13 -0.22
N LEU A 9 -2.67 -24.15 0.61
CA LEU A 9 -2.39 -22.71 0.45
C LEU A 9 -0.89 -22.38 0.54
N ILE A 10 -0.13 -22.99 1.45
CA ILE A 10 1.32 -22.79 1.63
C ILE A 10 2.14 -23.54 0.57
N GLY A 11 1.70 -24.74 0.19
CA GLY A 11 2.36 -25.57 -0.82
C GLY A 11 2.32 -24.97 -2.23
N CYS A 12 1.42 -24.01 -2.47
CA CYS A 12 1.20 -23.41 -3.79
C CYS A 12 2.17 -22.29 -4.20
N ASN A 13 3.25 -22.07 -3.43
CA ASN A 13 4.34 -21.15 -3.80
C ASN A 13 5.12 -21.57 -5.07
N GLN A 14 4.68 -22.64 -5.75
CA GLN A 14 5.27 -23.21 -6.96
C GLN A 14 4.44 -22.97 -8.24
N SER A 15 3.16 -22.55 -8.14
CA SER A 15 2.29 -22.35 -9.32
C SER A 15 1.44 -21.08 -9.24
N ILE A 16 1.62 -20.19 -10.23
CA ILE A 16 0.90 -18.92 -10.36
C ILE A 16 -0.62 -19.13 -10.48
N SER A 17 -1.04 -20.15 -11.23
CA SER A 17 -2.45 -20.49 -11.40
C SER A 17 -3.08 -20.96 -10.08
N CYS A 18 -2.33 -21.69 -9.24
CA CYS A 18 -2.81 -22.03 -7.91
C CYS A 18 -2.94 -20.77 -7.05
N ALA A 19 -1.92 -19.89 -7.02
CA ALA A 19 -1.98 -18.64 -6.26
C ALA A 19 -3.20 -17.77 -6.65
N HIS A 20 -3.53 -17.69 -7.94
CA HIS A 20 -4.73 -17.00 -8.43
C HIS A 20 -6.03 -17.61 -7.88
N LEU A 21 -6.22 -18.93 -8.04
CA LEU A 21 -7.43 -19.61 -7.59
C LEU A 21 -7.59 -19.50 -6.06
N THR A 22 -6.47 -19.62 -5.37
CA THR A 22 -6.39 -19.55 -3.92
C THR A 22 -6.73 -18.15 -3.39
N LEU A 23 -6.16 -17.07 -3.95
CA LEU A 23 -6.51 -15.70 -3.56
C LEU A 23 -7.98 -15.38 -3.86
N ASN A 24 -8.50 -15.80 -5.02
CA ASN A 24 -9.91 -15.62 -5.35
C ASN A 24 -10.83 -16.35 -4.36
N PHE A 25 -10.50 -17.59 -4.00
CA PHE A 25 -11.26 -18.33 -3.00
C PHE A 25 -11.21 -17.62 -1.63
N LEU A 26 -10.02 -17.17 -1.22
CA LEU A 26 -9.84 -16.45 0.04
C LEU A 26 -10.66 -15.17 0.08
N ILE A 27 -10.58 -14.31 -0.94
CA ILE A 27 -11.37 -13.07 -1.03
C ILE A 27 -12.86 -13.38 -0.87
N ASN A 28 -13.37 -14.42 -1.53
CA ASN A 28 -14.78 -14.81 -1.37
C ASN A 28 -15.08 -15.29 0.06
N VAL A 29 -14.22 -16.12 0.65
CA VAL A 29 -14.38 -16.52 2.06
C VAL A 29 -14.36 -15.29 2.98
N CYS A 30 -13.51 -14.29 2.68
CA CYS A 30 -13.41 -13.06 3.45
C CYS A 30 -14.71 -12.26 3.50
N VAL A 31 -15.41 -12.21 2.37
CA VAL A 31 -16.62 -11.42 2.19
C VAL A 31 -17.85 -12.14 2.77
N TYR A 32 -17.90 -13.48 2.67
CA TYR A 32 -19.13 -14.25 2.92
C TYR A 32 -19.19 -15.02 4.24
N LYS A 33 -18.11 -15.11 5.03
CA LYS A 33 -18.09 -15.80 6.33
C LYS A 33 -17.41 -14.96 7.41
N GLU A 34 -17.90 -15.06 8.65
CA GLU A 34 -17.13 -14.62 9.82
C GLU A 34 -15.77 -15.33 9.80
N PHE A 35 -14.72 -14.53 9.81
CA PHE A 35 -13.39 -15.02 9.54
C PHE A 35 -12.86 -15.86 10.70
N SER A 36 -12.32 -17.02 10.35
CA SER A 36 -11.69 -17.91 11.33
C SER A 36 -10.47 -17.25 11.94
N SER A 37 -10.33 -17.43 13.25
CA SER A 37 -9.22 -16.92 14.07
C SER A 37 -7.81 -17.46 13.69
N GLN A 38 -7.72 -18.27 12.63
CA GLN A 38 -6.50 -18.82 12.02
C GLN A 38 -5.78 -17.83 11.07
N LEU A 39 -6.37 -16.65 10.79
CA LEU A 39 -5.73 -15.57 10.03
C LEU A 39 -4.56 -14.90 10.78
N ILE A 40 -4.72 -14.77 12.09
CA ILE A 40 -3.69 -14.28 13.02
C ILE A 40 -2.83 -15.48 13.43
N HIS A 41 -1.54 -15.24 13.70
CA HIS A 41 -0.61 -16.25 14.19
C HIS A 41 -1.16 -16.96 15.44
N LYS A 42 -1.89 -18.07 15.25
CA LYS A 42 -2.32 -19.01 16.29
C LYS A 42 -1.58 -20.34 16.22
N SER A 43 -0.85 -20.60 15.12
CA SER A 43 0.01 -21.76 14.88
C SER A 43 1.19 -21.37 13.98
N ASP A 44 2.09 -22.32 13.68
CA ASP A 44 3.31 -22.12 12.88
C ASP A 44 3.08 -21.58 11.46
N ILE A 45 1.82 -21.52 11.00
CA ILE A 45 1.47 -20.99 9.68
C ILE A 45 0.38 -19.91 9.78
N CYS A 46 0.77 -18.67 9.52
CA CYS A 46 -0.12 -17.51 9.36
C CYS A 46 -0.37 -17.26 7.85
N LEU A 47 -1.64 -17.11 7.46
CA LEU A 47 -2.01 -16.80 6.06
C LEU A 47 -1.40 -15.47 5.60
N LEU A 48 -1.44 -14.45 6.46
CA LEU A 48 -0.82 -13.16 6.21
C LEU A 48 0.70 -13.27 6.01
N CYS A 49 1.39 -14.10 6.79
CA CYS A 49 2.82 -14.38 6.58
C CYS A 49 3.08 -15.12 5.25
N THR A 50 2.14 -15.96 4.79
CA THR A 50 2.26 -16.63 3.49
C THR A 50 2.15 -15.63 2.34
N VAL A 51 1.21 -14.69 2.44
CA VAL A 51 1.07 -13.58 1.47
C VAL A 51 2.31 -12.67 1.49
N ALA A 52 2.82 -12.34 2.68
CA ALA A 52 4.06 -11.58 2.83
C ALA A 52 5.26 -12.29 2.15
N ASN A 53 5.40 -13.60 2.38
CA ASN A 53 6.42 -14.41 1.71
C ASN A 53 6.24 -14.43 0.18
N LEU A 54 5.02 -14.51 -0.33
CA LEU A 54 4.75 -14.46 -1.78
C LEU A 54 5.17 -13.11 -2.37
N LEU A 55 4.87 -12.00 -1.68
CA LEU A 55 5.28 -10.66 -2.08
C LEU A 55 6.80 -10.54 -2.19
N ILE A 56 7.54 -11.00 -1.17
CA ILE A 56 9.01 -10.88 -1.13
C ILE A 56 9.71 -11.87 -2.06
N GLN A 57 9.30 -13.14 -2.08
CA GLN A 57 10.06 -14.20 -2.74
C GLN A 57 9.71 -14.37 -4.22
N ARG A 58 8.55 -13.87 -4.67
CA ARG A 58 8.08 -14.07 -6.05
C ARG A 58 7.78 -12.76 -6.78
N ILE A 59 6.97 -11.90 -6.18
CA ILE A 59 6.49 -10.69 -6.86
C ILE A 59 7.57 -9.63 -6.93
N SER A 60 8.20 -9.29 -5.80
CA SER A 60 9.24 -8.25 -5.72
C SER A 60 10.44 -8.51 -6.64
N PRO A 61 10.96 -9.74 -6.80
CA PRO A 61 12.06 -10.01 -7.71
C PRO A 61 11.69 -9.92 -9.20
N SER A 62 10.41 -10.10 -9.53
CA SER A 62 9.92 -10.18 -10.93
C SER A 62 8.58 -9.43 -11.11
N PRO A 63 8.51 -8.11 -10.83
CA PRO A 63 7.25 -7.36 -10.84
C PRO A 63 6.56 -7.36 -12.21
N LEU A 64 7.34 -7.41 -13.31
CA LEU A 64 6.83 -7.49 -14.68
C LEU A 64 6.02 -8.78 -14.97
N GLU A 65 6.33 -9.87 -14.26
CA GLU A 65 5.67 -11.17 -14.47
C GLU A 65 4.35 -11.30 -13.68
N TYR A 66 4.21 -10.51 -12.60
CA TYR A 66 3.16 -10.72 -11.59
C TYR A 66 2.23 -9.53 -11.31
N PRO A 67 1.89 -8.63 -12.26
CA PRO A 67 1.00 -7.50 -11.97
C PRO A 67 -0.41 -7.94 -11.57
N ALA A 68 -0.99 -8.93 -12.26
CA ALA A 68 -2.32 -9.45 -11.91
C ALA A 68 -2.36 -10.09 -10.52
N LEU A 69 -1.26 -10.74 -10.12
CA LEU A 69 -1.13 -11.35 -8.80
C LEU A 69 -1.04 -10.28 -7.71
N MET A 70 -0.30 -9.20 -7.96
CA MET A 70 -0.23 -8.05 -7.06
C MET A 70 -1.61 -7.42 -6.84
N ILE A 71 -2.38 -7.19 -7.91
CA ILE A 71 -3.74 -6.62 -7.85
C ILE A 71 -4.66 -7.45 -6.95
N MET A 72 -4.62 -8.78 -7.06
CA MET A 72 -5.43 -9.67 -6.20
C MET A 72 -4.95 -9.69 -4.75
N ILE A 73 -3.65 -9.55 -4.50
CA ILE A 73 -3.13 -9.41 -3.14
C ILE A 73 -3.65 -8.11 -2.52
N GLU A 74 -3.65 -7.02 -3.27
CA GLU A 74 -4.24 -5.76 -2.81
C GLU A 74 -5.73 -5.91 -2.51
N ASP A 75 -6.49 -6.62 -3.36
CA ASP A 75 -7.92 -6.93 -3.09
C ASP A 75 -8.07 -7.75 -1.81
N PHE A 76 -7.27 -8.80 -1.65
CA PHE A 76 -7.31 -9.65 -0.48
C PHE A 76 -7.00 -8.88 0.80
N LEU A 77 -5.91 -8.11 0.83
CA LEU A 77 -5.51 -7.32 2.00
C LEU A 77 -6.54 -6.22 2.31
N SER A 78 -7.05 -5.52 1.29
CA SER A 78 -8.12 -4.53 1.46
C SER A 78 -9.36 -5.16 2.08
N THR A 79 -9.76 -6.34 1.59
CA THR A 79 -10.91 -7.07 2.12
C THR A 79 -10.68 -7.49 3.57
N VAL A 80 -9.50 -8.01 3.90
CA VAL A 80 -9.14 -8.40 5.27
C VAL A 80 -9.19 -7.19 6.20
N PHE A 81 -8.53 -6.09 5.86
CA PHE A 81 -8.44 -4.94 6.76
C PHE A 81 -9.74 -4.13 6.83
N CYS A 82 -10.48 -3.95 5.73
CA CYS A 82 -11.73 -3.19 5.78
C CYS A 82 -12.87 -3.95 6.47
N ILE A 83 -13.01 -5.25 6.24
CA ILE A 83 -14.14 -6.03 6.79
C ILE A 83 -13.85 -6.50 8.22
N HIS A 84 -12.59 -6.82 8.55
CA HIS A 84 -12.25 -7.51 9.81
C HIS A 84 -11.47 -6.65 10.81
N SER A 85 -11.18 -5.38 10.51
CA SER A 85 -10.52 -4.46 11.45
C SER A 85 -11.34 -4.16 12.71
N THR A 86 -12.67 -4.24 12.64
CA THR A 86 -13.59 -3.98 13.75
C THR A 86 -14.01 -5.25 14.50
N SER A 87 -13.59 -6.42 14.03
CA SER A 87 -13.85 -7.70 14.68
C SER A 87 -12.92 -7.90 15.89
N ASP A 88 -13.23 -8.86 16.77
CA ASP A 88 -12.37 -9.24 17.90
C ASP A 88 -10.96 -9.72 17.48
N VAL A 89 -10.72 -9.86 16.17
CA VAL A 89 -9.47 -10.25 15.55
C VAL A 89 -8.53 -9.03 15.49
N LYS A 90 -7.81 -8.76 16.59
CA LYS A 90 -6.81 -7.67 16.67
C LYS A 90 -5.57 -7.94 15.81
N PHE A 91 -5.64 -7.67 14.51
CA PHE A 91 -4.51 -7.87 13.58
C PHE A 91 -3.26 -7.05 13.93
N GLU A 92 -3.47 -5.88 14.53
CA GLU A 92 -2.41 -4.98 14.98
C GLU A 92 -1.53 -5.59 16.08
N SER A 93 -2.07 -6.46 16.93
CA SER A 93 -1.30 -7.11 18.00
C SER A 93 -0.50 -8.33 17.53
N SER A 94 -0.72 -8.76 16.28
CA SER A 94 0.00 -9.85 15.66
C SER A 94 1.34 -9.38 15.06
N PRO A 95 2.41 -10.20 15.12
CA PRO A 95 3.62 -9.95 14.35
C PRO A 95 3.38 -10.00 12.82
N CYS A 96 2.31 -10.68 12.36
CA CYS A 96 2.03 -10.79 10.92
C CYS A 96 1.77 -9.42 10.26
N SER A 97 1.25 -8.42 10.99
CA SER A 97 0.92 -7.12 10.38
C SER A 97 2.16 -6.29 10.03
N SER A 98 3.23 -6.35 10.83
CA SER A 98 4.51 -5.71 10.49
C SER A 98 5.14 -6.38 9.26
N GLU A 99 5.08 -7.71 9.20
CA GLU A 99 5.65 -8.49 8.10
C GLU A 99 4.90 -8.27 6.78
N VAL A 100 3.56 -8.17 6.83
CA VAL A 100 2.73 -7.79 5.68
C VAL A 100 3.07 -6.37 5.23
N LEU A 101 3.13 -5.40 6.13
CA LEU A 101 3.43 -4.01 5.79
C LEU A 101 4.79 -3.90 5.09
N ARG A 102 5.83 -4.49 5.69
CA ARG A 102 7.18 -4.54 5.13
C ARG A 102 7.19 -5.15 3.74
N SER A 103 6.57 -6.32 3.59
CA SER A 103 6.55 -7.06 2.32
C SER A 103 5.78 -6.35 1.24
N PHE A 104 4.67 -5.71 1.62
CA PHE A 104 3.79 -4.98 0.72
C PHE A 104 4.44 -3.71 0.17
N VAL A 105 5.01 -2.88 1.05
CA VAL A 105 5.72 -1.66 0.66
C VAL A 105 6.94 -1.99 -0.19
N THR A 106 7.69 -3.03 0.18
CA THR A 106 8.84 -3.51 -0.62
C THR A 106 8.39 -3.89 -2.04
N ALA A 107 7.30 -4.64 -2.18
CA ALA A 107 6.78 -5.04 -3.48
C ALA A 107 6.31 -3.83 -4.31
N LEU A 108 5.56 -2.90 -3.71
CA LEU A 108 5.12 -1.67 -4.37
C LEU A 108 6.29 -0.85 -4.90
N TRP A 109 7.35 -0.70 -4.10
CA TRP A 109 8.55 -0.01 -4.55
C TRP A 109 9.18 -0.70 -5.77
N LYS A 110 9.18 -2.03 -5.84
CA LYS A 110 9.67 -2.76 -7.02
C LYS A 110 8.84 -2.47 -8.26
N PHE A 111 7.52 -2.30 -8.15
CA PHE A 111 6.71 -1.81 -9.28
C PHE A 111 7.07 -0.38 -9.68
N CYS A 112 7.37 0.51 -8.72
CA CYS A 112 7.86 1.86 -9.04
C CYS A 112 9.18 1.85 -9.83
N GLU A 113 10.14 0.99 -9.43
CA GLU A 113 11.47 0.90 -10.07
C GLU A 113 11.40 0.49 -11.54
N VAL A 114 10.44 -0.38 -11.90
CA VAL A 114 10.30 -0.90 -13.27
C VAL A 114 9.22 -0.19 -14.09
N MET A 115 8.44 0.71 -13.49
CA MET A 115 7.39 1.45 -14.18
C MET A 115 8.00 2.39 -15.22
N LYS A 116 7.60 2.20 -16.48
CA LYS A 116 7.88 3.14 -17.56
C LYS A 116 6.77 4.18 -17.66
N GLU A 117 7.06 5.32 -18.28
CA GLU A 117 6.05 6.33 -18.60
C GLU A 117 4.89 5.67 -19.39
N ASN A 118 3.66 5.80 -18.87
CA ASN A 118 2.39 5.29 -19.43
C ASN A 118 2.02 3.81 -19.21
N ASP A 119 2.62 3.08 -18.25
CA ASP A 119 2.12 1.75 -17.88
C ASP A 119 0.86 1.84 -16.99
N THR A 120 -0.33 1.80 -17.60
CA THR A 120 -1.62 1.90 -16.92
C THR A 120 -1.82 0.84 -15.84
N ASN A 121 -1.32 -0.38 -16.04
CA ASN A 121 -1.47 -1.45 -15.05
C ASN A 121 -0.63 -1.15 -13.82
N PHE A 122 0.57 -0.61 -14.00
CA PHE A 122 1.45 -0.33 -12.88
C PHE A 122 0.96 0.90 -12.15
N LYS A 123 0.53 1.95 -12.87
CA LYS A 123 -0.17 3.07 -12.25
C LYS A 123 -1.34 2.60 -11.39
N TYR A 124 -2.18 1.70 -11.91
CA TYR A 124 -3.30 1.14 -11.16
C TYR A 124 -2.87 0.42 -9.88
N ILE A 125 -1.83 -0.42 -9.95
CA ILE A 125 -1.22 -1.07 -8.77
C ILE A 125 -0.75 -0.01 -7.77
N LEU A 126 0.03 0.99 -8.19
CA LEU A 126 0.54 2.02 -7.28
C LEU A 126 -0.59 2.79 -6.59
N LYS A 127 -1.63 3.17 -7.34
CA LYS A 127 -2.81 3.87 -6.80
C LYS A 127 -3.54 3.04 -5.75
N LYS A 128 -3.82 1.78 -6.08
CA LYS A 128 -4.52 0.85 -5.20
C LYS A 128 -3.70 0.52 -3.97
N GLY A 129 -2.40 0.29 -4.14
CA GLY A 129 -1.50 0.00 -3.05
C GLY A 129 -1.28 1.19 -2.12
N PHE A 130 -1.23 2.41 -2.65
CA PHE A 130 -1.19 3.61 -1.83
C PHE A 130 -2.48 3.81 -1.02
N HIS A 131 -3.65 3.57 -1.63
CA HIS A 131 -4.92 3.60 -0.90
C HIS A 131 -4.95 2.56 0.22
N LEU A 132 -4.50 1.32 -0.04
CA LEU A 132 -4.40 0.29 0.98
C LEU A 132 -3.43 0.69 2.11
N LEU A 133 -2.32 1.33 1.79
CA LEU A 133 -1.37 1.84 2.78
C LEU A 133 -2.01 2.89 3.69
N HIS A 134 -2.82 3.81 3.13
CA HIS A 134 -3.60 4.80 3.88
C HIS A 134 -4.69 4.15 4.74
N VAL A 135 -5.36 3.11 4.24
CA VAL A 135 -6.30 2.31 5.03
C VAL A 135 -5.57 1.65 6.22
N MET A 136 -4.41 1.03 5.99
CA MET A 136 -3.62 0.42 7.06
C MET A 136 -3.15 1.43 8.11
N SER A 137 -2.79 2.66 7.71
CA SER A 137 -2.37 3.71 8.66
C SER A 137 -3.50 4.16 9.57
N ASN A 138 -4.73 4.19 9.06
CA ASN A 138 -5.90 4.54 9.86
C ASN A 138 -6.38 3.41 10.77
N LEU A 139 -6.14 2.15 10.38
CA LEU A 139 -6.62 0.97 11.11
C LEU A 139 -5.65 0.43 12.15
N PHE A 140 -4.33 0.59 11.95
CA PHE A 140 -3.33 0.10 12.91
C PHE A 140 -2.95 1.19 13.90
N GLN A 141 -3.33 1.05 15.17
CA GLN A 141 -3.03 2.09 16.18
C GLN A 141 -1.52 2.35 16.34
N ASN A 142 -0.69 1.35 16.08
CA ASN A 142 0.77 1.41 16.13
C ASN A 142 1.42 1.38 14.73
N PHE A 143 0.75 1.91 13.70
CA PHE A 143 1.26 1.93 12.33
C PHE A 143 2.68 2.51 12.23
N LYS A 144 2.92 3.65 12.89
CA LYS A 144 4.24 4.31 12.91
C LYS A 144 5.35 3.43 13.47
N GLU A 145 5.07 2.67 14.53
CA GLU A 145 6.03 1.71 15.09
C GLU A 145 6.28 0.55 14.13
N LYS A 146 5.22 0.03 13.49
CA LYS A 146 5.32 -1.14 12.60
C LYS A 146 6.11 -0.87 11.32
N ARG A 147 5.99 0.32 10.75
CA ARG A 147 6.69 0.70 9.51
C ARG A 147 8.20 0.94 9.69
N THR A 148 8.71 1.10 10.92
CA THR A 148 10.15 1.27 11.18
C THR A 148 10.99 0.14 10.56
N SER A 149 10.46 -1.09 10.53
CA SER A 149 11.09 -2.25 9.90
C SER A 149 11.25 -2.16 8.38
N CYS A 150 10.61 -1.18 7.73
CA CYS A 150 10.65 -0.95 6.30
C CYS A 150 10.70 0.54 5.95
N GLU A 151 11.27 1.37 6.83
CA GLU A 151 11.23 2.82 6.74
C GLU A 151 11.80 3.35 5.42
N ASP A 152 12.96 2.85 4.99
CA ASP A 152 13.59 3.25 3.73
C ASP A 152 12.67 3.03 2.53
N TYR A 153 12.09 1.83 2.40
CA TYR A 153 11.16 1.52 1.31
C TYR A 153 9.86 2.31 1.40
N TYR A 154 9.39 2.57 2.62
CA TYR A 154 8.20 3.38 2.86
C TYR A 154 8.41 4.82 2.40
N ILE A 155 9.51 5.46 2.83
CA ILE A 155 9.86 6.82 2.44
C ILE A 155 10.01 6.91 0.93
N LEU A 156 10.76 5.98 0.32
CA LEU A 156 10.94 5.95 -1.14
C LEU A 156 9.60 5.85 -1.88
N PHE A 157 8.73 4.94 -1.45
CA PHE A 157 7.43 4.75 -2.06
C PHE A 157 6.53 5.98 -1.91
N VAL A 158 6.33 6.50 -0.70
CA VAL A 158 5.47 7.68 -0.48
C VAL A 158 6.04 8.90 -1.20
N SER A 159 7.38 9.06 -1.25
CA SER A 159 8.04 10.14 -1.98
C SER A 159 7.71 10.06 -3.47
N LYS A 160 7.74 8.84 -4.02
CA LYS A 160 7.43 8.62 -5.43
C LYS A 160 5.95 8.93 -5.73
N ILE A 161 5.02 8.56 -4.85
CA ILE A 161 3.61 8.94 -5.00
C ILE A 161 3.44 10.46 -4.90
N LEU A 162 4.18 11.15 -4.02
CA LEU A 162 4.18 12.61 -3.95
C LEU A 162 4.65 13.25 -5.26
N THR A 163 5.77 12.78 -5.82
CA THR A 163 6.24 13.23 -7.12
C THR A 163 5.19 12.99 -8.21
N LEU A 164 4.62 11.78 -8.28
CA LEU A 164 3.57 11.46 -9.25
C LEU A 164 2.31 12.33 -9.06
N SER A 165 1.93 12.67 -7.84
CA SER A 165 0.77 13.55 -7.58
C SER A 165 0.94 14.97 -8.13
N LYS A 166 2.20 15.43 -8.28
CA LYS A 166 2.55 16.75 -8.83
C LYS A 166 2.68 16.72 -10.35
N GLU A 167 3.13 15.59 -10.90
CA GLU A 167 3.50 15.45 -12.32
C GLU A 167 2.42 14.79 -13.18
N ASP A 168 1.63 13.87 -12.61
CA ASP A 168 0.66 13.04 -13.32
C ASP A 168 -0.78 13.33 -12.85
N PRO A 169 -1.67 13.83 -13.74
CA PRO A 169 -3.06 14.08 -13.41
C PRO A 169 -3.81 12.88 -12.82
N GLU A 170 -3.41 11.64 -13.16
CA GLU A 170 -4.03 10.42 -12.63
C GLU A 170 -3.78 10.21 -11.12
N PHE A 171 -2.76 10.87 -10.56
CA PHE A 171 -2.37 10.77 -9.15
C PHE A 171 -2.73 12.00 -8.31
N LYS A 172 -3.37 13.01 -8.91
CA LYS A 172 -3.68 14.28 -8.24
C LYS A 172 -4.53 14.09 -6.97
N GLU A 173 -5.41 13.09 -6.96
CA GLU A 173 -6.27 12.76 -5.81
C GLU A 173 -5.50 12.34 -4.54
N PHE A 174 -4.24 11.91 -4.68
CA PHE A 174 -3.44 11.46 -3.54
C PHE A 174 -2.71 12.59 -2.82
N HIS A 175 -2.71 13.82 -3.35
CA HIS A 175 -1.97 14.93 -2.76
C HIS A 175 -2.33 15.14 -1.28
N ASP A 176 -3.63 15.15 -0.98
CA ASP A 176 -4.13 15.32 0.40
C ASP A 176 -3.83 14.08 1.27
N LEU A 177 -3.99 12.87 0.71
CA LEU A 177 -3.76 11.60 1.41
C LEU A 177 -2.28 11.37 1.77
N ILE A 178 -1.36 11.96 1.01
CA ILE A 178 0.08 11.89 1.30
C ILE A 178 0.39 12.56 2.62
N HIS A 179 -0.29 13.67 2.98
CA HIS A 179 -0.01 14.37 4.24
C HIS A 179 -0.31 13.50 5.47
N ASP A 180 -1.28 12.59 5.39
CA ASP A 180 -1.59 11.64 6.48
C ASP A 180 -0.49 10.57 6.66
N LEU A 181 0.25 10.27 5.58
CA LEU A 181 1.30 9.26 5.53
C LEU A 181 2.72 9.87 5.65
N TRP A 182 2.84 11.15 5.36
CA TRP A 182 4.08 11.92 5.35
C TRP A 182 4.31 12.64 6.68
N ASP A 183 4.51 11.84 7.72
CA ASP A 183 4.79 12.29 9.08
C ASP A 183 6.30 12.44 9.38
N PHE A 184 7.18 12.27 8.38
CA PHE A 184 8.62 12.54 8.49
C PHE A 184 8.97 14.03 8.42
N GLN A 185 7.96 14.90 8.26
CA GLN A 185 8.13 16.35 8.23
C GLN A 185 8.23 17.01 9.61
N GLU A 186 8.06 16.27 10.72
CA GLU A 186 8.23 16.85 12.06
C GLU A 186 9.66 17.38 12.31
N ASP A 187 10.67 16.94 11.54
CA ASP A 187 12.06 17.44 11.57
C ASP A 187 12.43 18.39 10.40
N MET A 188 11.48 18.78 9.54
CA MET A 188 11.73 19.69 8.40
C MET A 188 11.01 21.04 8.55
N SER A 189 10.84 21.51 9.80
CA SER A 189 10.29 22.84 10.12
C SER A 189 11.22 24.02 9.77
N GLU A 190 12.21 23.80 8.90
CA GLU A 190 13.10 24.83 8.34
C GLU A 190 13.08 24.90 6.79
N PHE A 191 12.14 24.23 6.11
CA PHE A 191 11.88 24.53 4.70
C PHE A 191 10.70 25.48 4.58
N ASP A 192 11.03 26.77 4.67
CA ASP A 192 10.15 27.93 4.56
C ASP A 192 9.11 27.78 3.44
N LEU A 193 7.84 27.77 3.84
CA LEU A 193 6.68 27.97 2.98
C LEU A 193 6.36 29.47 2.79
N GLU A 194 7.32 30.36 3.07
CA GLU A 194 7.14 31.82 2.90
C GLU A 194 7.45 32.29 1.47
N ASP A 195 8.17 31.51 0.65
CA ASP A 195 8.56 31.93 -0.71
C ASP A 195 7.49 31.69 -1.80
N LEU A 196 6.30 31.18 -1.46
CA LEU A 196 5.22 30.89 -2.42
C LEU A 196 4.00 31.82 -2.30
N ALA A 197 4.04 32.82 -1.43
CA ALA A 197 2.92 33.75 -1.18
C ALA A 197 3.15 35.21 -1.62
N GLU A 198 4.35 35.61 -2.03
CA GLU A 198 4.62 36.98 -2.50
C GLU A 198 5.09 37.01 -3.97
N ASP A 199 4.17 36.77 -4.92
CA ASP A 199 4.31 37.40 -6.25
C ASP A 199 2.98 37.52 -7.03
N ILE A 200 1.87 37.70 -6.30
CA ILE A 200 0.57 38.08 -6.90
C ILE A 200 0.02 39.31 -6.17
N SER A 201 0.80 40.38 -6.12
CA SER A 201 0.26 41.73 -5.89
C SER A 201 1.24 42.79 -6.41
N ASP A 202 1.12 43.12 -7.70
CA ASP A 202 1.14 44.50 -8.23
C ASP A 202 1.63 44.54 -9.67
N THR A 203 0.71 44.45 -10.63
CA THR A 203 0.78 45.26 -11.87
C THR A 203 -0.54 45.27 -12.64
N THR A 204 -1.60 45.82 -12.04
CA THR A 204 -2.73 46.37 -12.81
C THR A 204 -3.28 47.62 -12.14
N ALA A 205 -2.74 48.79 -12.51
CA ALA A 205 -3.51 50.03 -12.73
C ALA A 205 -2.58 51.22 -12.99
N THR A 206 -2.44 51.65 -14.26
CA THR A 206 -2.53 53.07 -14.67
C THR A 206 -2.32 53.18 -16.19
N VAL A 207 -3.39 52.96 -16.96
CA VAL A 207 -3.55 53.63 -18.24
C VAL A 207 -4.28 54.94 -17.93
N GLY A 208 -3.49 56.00 -17.75
CA GLY A 208 -3.97 57.38 -17.71
C GLY A 208 -3.79 58.02 -19.09
N LEU A 209 -4.91 58.48 -19.65
CA LEU A 209 -5.02 59.33 -20.82
C LEU A 209 -4.28 60.67 -20.64
N VAL A 210 -4.10 61.37 -21.78
CA VAL A 210 -3.74 62.80 -21.97
C VAL A 210 -2.21 63.03 -22.09
N GLU A 211 -1.61 63.57 -23.16
CA GLU A 211 -2.04 64.46 -24.26
C GLU A 211 -1.72 63.92 -25.67
#